data_AF-A0AA47I7F6-F1
#
_entry.id   AF-A0AA47I7F6-F1
#
_cell.length_a   1.000
_cell.length_b   1.000
_cell.length_c   1.000
_cell.angle_alpha   90.00
_cell.angle_beta   90.00
_cell.angle_gamma   90.00
#
_symmetry.space_group_name_H-M   'P 1'
#
loop_
_entity.id
_entity.type
_entity.pdbx_description
1 polymer ?
#
loop_
_entity_poly.entity_id
_entity_poly.type
_entity_poly.pdbx_seq_one_letter_code
_entity_poly.pdbx_strand_id
1 'polypeptide(L)' 'MSESNSNSSTSGIGFCGLLTVLFVGLKLTNYIGWSWLWVLSPLWIPLAIVVGIFVLVFVGLSLFAGVKYFVDKYKED' A
#
# COMPACT_ATOMS: atom_id res chain seq x y z
N MET A 1 41.62 -21.03 -5.73
CA MET A 1 41.09 -20.46 -4.48
C MET A 1 39.67 -20.00 -4.78
N SER A 2 38.67 -20.65 -4.19
CA SER A 2 37.26 -20.39 -4.46
C SER A 2 36.73 -19.50 -3.33
N GLU A 3 36.35 -18.27 -3.67
CA GLU A 3 35.87 -17.29 -2.71
C GLU A 3 34.39 -17.55 -2.41
N SER A 4 34.12 -18.12 -1.23
CA SER A 4 32.77 -18.35 -0.71
C SER A 4 32.17 -17.04 -0.21
N ASN A 5 31.55 -16.27 -1.10
CA ASN A 5 30.67 -15.15 -0.76
C ASN A 5 29.40 -15.68 -0.06
N SER A 6 29.46 -15.81 1.26
CA SER A 6 28.30 -16.09 2.09
C SER A 6 27.52 -14.79 2.31
N ASN A 7 26.67 -14.44 1.34
CA ASN A 7 25.61 -13.46 1.55
C ASN A 7 24.58 -14.06 2.51
N SER A 8 24.85 -13.95 3.81
CA SER A 8 23.89 -14.18 4.87
C SER A 8 22.79 -13.14 4.73
N SER A 9 21.76 -13.51 3.98
CA SER A 9 20.51 -12.78 3.87
C SER A 9 19.84 -12.87 5.24
N THR A 10 20.13 -11.90 6.11
CA THR A 10 19.53 -11.81 7.43
C THR A 10 18.05 -11.46 7.27
N SER A 11 17.24 -12.47 6.99
CA SER A 11 15.78 -12.43 6.98
C SER A 11 15.26 -12.33 8.41
N GLY A 12 15.69 -11.31 9.14
CA GLY A 12 15.10 -10.94 10.42
C GLY A 12 13.77 -10.25 10.16
N ILE A 13 12.77 -10.49 11.02
CA ILE A 13 11.54 -9.69 11.07
C ILE A 13 11.96 -8.23 11.01
N GLY A 14 11.63 -7.55 9.90
CA GLY A 14 11.97 -6.15 9.71
C GLY A 14 11.42 -5.34 10.88
N PHE A 15 12.09 -4.25 11.23
CA PHE A 15 11.67 -3.34 12.31
C PHE A 15 10.15 -3.04 12.31
N CYS A 16 9.55 -2.91 11.13
CA CYS A 16 8.10 -2.79 10.96
C CYS A 16 7.28 -3.94 11.54
N GLY A 17 7.72 -5.20 11.39
CA GLY A 17 7.03 -6.36 11.95
C GLY A 17 7.07 -6.36 13.47
N LEU A 18 8.21 -6.03 14.08
CA LEU A 18 8.33 -5.87 15.54
C LEU A 18 7.47 -4.71 16.05
N LEU A 19 7.47 -3.57 15.38
CA LEU A 19 6.58 -2.45 15.71
C LEU A 19 5.11 -2.87 15.62
N THR A 20 4.73 -3.60 14.56
CA THR A 20 3.35 -4.07 14.37
C THR A 20 2.93 -4.98 15.52
N VAL A 21 3.77 -5.95 15.89
CA VAL A 21 3.49 -6.86 17.02
C VAL A 21 3.47 -6.10 18.36
N LEU A 22 4.35 -5.11 18.56
CA LEU A 22 4.37 -4.26 19.76
C LEU A 22 3.10 -3.41 19.89
N PHE A 23 2.65 -2.76 18.82
CA PHE A 23 1.41 -1.98 18.81
C PHE A 23 0.18 -2.86 19.03
N VAL A 24 0.15 -4.08 18.46
CA VAL A 24 -0.89 -5.07 18.72
C VAL A 24 -0.88 -5.47 20.20
N GLY A 25 0.29 -5.79 20.77
CA GLY A 25 0.46 -6.11 22.18
C GLY A 25 -0.02 -5.00 23.12
N LEU A 26 0.35 -3.73 22.86
CA LEU A 26 -0.11 -2.57 23.64
C LEU A 26 -1.63 -2.35 23.56
N LYS A 27 -2.27 -2.71 22.44
CA LYS A 27 -3.72 -2.62 22.30
C LYS A 27 -4.44 -3.69 23.15
N LEU A 28 -3.87 -4.90 23.22
CA LEU A 28 -4.39 -6.01 24.01
C LEU A 28 -4.23 -5.81 25.51
N THR A 29 -3.16 -5.13 25.94
CA THR A 29 -2.98 -4.73 27.35
C THR A 29 -3.89 -3.58 27.80
N ASN A 30 -4.86 -3.19 26.96
CA ASN A 30 -5.93 -2.23 27.24
C ASN A 30 -5.45 -0.84 27.73
N TYR A 31 -4.18 -0.50 27.48
CA TYR A 31 -3.62 0.80 27.87
C TYR A 31 -4.11 1.95 26.99
N ILE A 32 -4.58 1.63 25.77
CA ILE A 32 -4.97 2.59 24.75
C ILE A 32 -6.28 2.13 24.08
N GLY A 33 -7.36 2.89 24.26
CA GLY A 33 -8.69 2.66 23.66
C GLY A 33 -8.79 3.00 22.16
N TRP A 34 -7.66 2.96 21.44
CA TRP A 34 -7.60 3.46 20.07
C TRP A 34 -8.10 2.46 19.03
N SER A 35 -8.47 3.01 17.87
CA SER A 35 -8.94 2.22 16.74
C SER A 35 -7.82 1.37 16.14
N TRP A 36 -8.16 0.13 15.81
CA TRP A 36 -7.22 -0.85 15.22
C TRP A 36 -6.59 -0.36 13.91
N LEU A 37 -7.27 0.54 13.21
CA LEU A 37 -6.76 1.24 12.02
C LEU A 37 -5.46 1.99 12.27
N TRP A 38 -5.28 2.60 13.45
CA TRP A 38 -4.05 3.32 13.77
C TRP A 38 -2.90 2.40 14.20
N VAL A 39 -3.21 1.26 14.83
CA VAL A 39 -2.21 0.21 15.13
C VAL A 39 -1.62 -0.37 13.84
N LEU A 40 -2.42 -0.47 12.79
CA LEU A 40 -1.94 -0.89 11.48
C LEU A 40 -1.47 0.30 10.62
N SER A 41 -1.44 1.55 11.08
CA SER A 41 -1.10 2.70 10.21
C SER A 41 0.20 2.51 9.40
N PRO A 42 1.27 1.88 9.94
CA PRO A 42 2.46 1.59 9.15
C PRO A 42 2.20 0.64 7.96
N LEU A 43 1.23 -0.25 8.09
CA LEU A 43 0.74 -1.17 7.05
C LEU A 43 -0.25 -0.47 6.09
N TRP A 44 -1.06 0.48 6.57
CA TRP A 44 -2.02 1.22 5.74
C TRP A 44 -1.35 2.24 4.83
N ILE A 45 -0.23 2.85 5.21
CA ILE A 45 0.50 3.82 4.37
C ILE A 45 0.82 3.25 2.97
N PRO A 46 1.52 2.10 2.84
CA PRO A 46 1.80 1.54 1.52
C PRO A 46 0.53 1.11 0.78
N LEU A 47 -0.47 0.56 1.49
CA LEU A 47 -1.74 0.16 0.88
C LEU A 47 -2.52 1.38 0.32
N ALA A 48 -2.56 2.49 1.07
CA ALA A 48 -3.23 3.72 0.68
C ALA A 48 -2.56 4.36 -0.56
N ILE A 49 -1.24 4.30 -0.66
CA ILE A 49 -0.50 4.76 -1.84
C ILE A 49 -0.91 3.95 -3.07
N VAL A 50 -0.92 2.61 -2.97
CA VAL A 50 -1.30 1.72 -4.07
C VAL A 50 -2.74 1.98 -4.51
N VAL A 51 -3.68 2.06 -3.56
CA VAL A 51 -5.10 2.35 -3.84
C VAL A 51 -5.26 3.73 -4.47
N GLY A 52 -4.55 4.75 -3.97
CA GLY A 52 -4.59 6.10 -4.51
C GLY A 52 -4.13 6.17 -5.97
N ILE A 53 -3.03 5.48 -6.31
CA ILE A 53 -2.53 5.37 -7.68
C ILE A 53 -3.57 4.65 -8.56
N PHE A 54 -4.13 3.55 -8.06
CA PHE A 54 -5.12 2.77 -8.80
C PHE A 54 -6.36 3.59 -9.15
N VAL A 55 -6.87 4.36 -8.18
CA VAL A 55 -8.01 5.28 -8.39
C VAL A 55 -7.66 6.37 -9.39
N LEU A 56 -6.48 6.99 -9.29
CA LEU A 56 -6.05 8.04 -10.21
C LEU A 56 -5.97 7.53 -11.65
N VAL A 57 -5.40 6.34 -11.86
CA VAL A 57 -5.32 5.69 -13.17
C VAL A 57 -6.71 5.34 -13.69
N PHE A 58 -7.58 4.79 -12.84
CA PHE A 58 -8.92 4.38 -13.23
C PHE A 58 -9.79 5.59 -13.64
N VAL A 59 -9.71 6.69 -12.89
CA VAL A 59 -10.39 7.96 -13.19
C VAL A 59 -9.82 8.56 -14.47
N GLY A 60 -8.50 8.60 -14.63
CA GLY A 60 -7.84 9.11 -15.83
C GLY A 60 -8.24 8.34 -17.09
N LEU A 61 -8.25 7.00 -17.02
CA LEU A 61 -8.69 6.14 -18.12
C LEU A 61 -10.17 6.32 -18.43
N SER A 62 -11.04 6.36 -17.40
CA SER A 62 -12.48 6.56 -17.59
C SER A 62 -12.79 7.91 -18.24
N LEU A 63 -12.11 8.98 -17.82
CA LEU A 63 -12.23 10.29 -18.44
C LEU A 63 -11.71 10.30 -19.87
N PHE A 64 -10.53 9.72 -20.12
CA PHE A 64 -9.95 9.66 -21.46
C PHE A 64 -10.82 8.86 -22.42
N ALA A 65 -11.32 7.70 -21.97
CA ALA A 65 -12.25 6.87 -22.73
C ALA A 65 -13.58 7.61 -22.97
N GLY A 66 -14.12 8.29 -21.96
CA GLY A 66 -15.33 9.10 -22.09
C GLY A 66 -15.18 10.26 -23.07
N VAL A 67 -14.06 10.98 -23.01
CA VAL A 67 -13.74 12.07 -23.96
C VAL A 67 -13.57 11.53 -25.37
N LYS A 68 -12.86 10.41 -25.55
CA LYS A 68 -12.74 9.77 -26.86
C LYS A 68 -14.07 9.30 -27.40
N TYR A 69 -14.86 8.63 -26.58
CA TYR A 69 -16.20 8.17 -26.92
C TYR A 69 -17.10 9.34 -27.37
N PHE A 70 -17.04 10.46 -26.66
CA PHE A 70 -17.79 11.65 -27.01
C PHE A 70 -17.32 12.28 -28.33
N VAL A 71 -16.00 12.36 -28.56
CA VAL A 71 -15.43 12.94 -29.79
C VAL A 71 -15.76 12.10 -31.02
N ASP A 72 -15.62 10.77 -30.95
CA ASP A 72 -15.95 9.88 -32.07
C ASP A 72 -17.45 9.98 -32.41
N LYS A 73 -18.30 10.07 -31.38
CA LYS A 73 -19.75 10.20 -31.57
C LYS A 73 -20.17 11.49 -32.29
N TYR A 74 -19.42 12.59 -32.16
CA TYR A 74 -19.71 13.87 -32.82
C TYR A 74 -19.03 14.03 -34.19
N LYS A 75 -18.08 13.16 -34.54
CA LYS A 75 -17.38 13.20 -35.85
C LYS A 75 -18.18 12.51 -36.95
N GLU A 76 -19.13 11.66 -36.57
CA GLU A 76 -19.92 10.82 -37.47
C GLU A 76 -21.29 11.44 -37.85
N ASP A 77 -21.66 12.56 -37.22
CA ASP A 77 -22.82 13.40 -37.54
C ASP A 77 -22.40 14.59 -38.43
#